data_AF-A0A4Q3U8J3-F1
#
_entry.id   AF-A0A4Q3U8J3-F1
#
_cell.length_a   1.000
_cell.length_b   1.000
_cell.length_c   1.000
_cell.angle_alpha   90.00
_cell.angle_beta   90.00
_cell.angle_gamma   90.00
#
_symmetry.space_group_name_H-M   'P 1'
#
loop_
_entity.id
_entity.type
_entity.pdbx_description
1 polymer ?
#
loop_
_entity_poly.entity_id
_entity_poly.type
_entity_poly.pdbx_seq_one_letter_code
_entity_poly.pdbx_strand_id
1 'polypeptide(L)'
;WVRAVGRDGYGALSTEQRLQLPPNLGEIAPDHKVVFNSLMGGHPIAGPRGDNMYSAQVLWDQGMADTAVKYLERAKTSPKTVLVVIAGSGHVMYGQGINGRIERQKAGKGITLVMIPSDKPLTVSKGLGDFVYVSKPTKA
;
A
#
# COMPACT_ATOMS: atom_id res chain seq x y z
N TRP A 1 -9.62 3.98 12.65
CA TRP A 1 -10.42 3.20 11.67
C TRP A 1 -9.78 1.89 11.30
N VAL A 2 -8.51 1.88 10.90
CA VAL A 2 -7.83 0.68 10.38
C VAL A 2 -7.83 -0.49 11.37
N ARG A 3 -7.51 -0.24 12.65
CA ARG A 3 -7.58 -1.31 13.68
C ARG A 3 -8.98 -1.89 13.82
N ALA A 4 -10.01 -1.06 13.69
CA ALA A 4 -11.40 -1.51 13.73
C ALA A 4 -11.75 -2.34 12.49
N VAL A 5 -11.38 -1.88 11.30
CA VAL A 5 -11.56 -2.64 10.05
C VAL A 5 -10.78 -3.95 10.06
N GLY A 6 -9.58 -3.96 10.62
CA GLY A 6 -8.76 -5.18 10.75
C GLY A 6 -9.34 -6.24 11.67
N ARG A 7 -10.17 -5.84 12.64
CA ARG A 7 -10.82 -6.76 13.58
C ARG A 7 -12.21 -7.17 13.10
N ASP A 8 -13.00 -6.18 12.67
CA ASP A 8 -14.46 -6.29 12.53
C ASP A 8 -14.95 -5.86 11.11
N GLY A 9 -14.02 -5.62 10.18
CA GLY A 9 -14.32 -5.22 8.80
C GLY A 9 -14.86 -3.79 8.68
N TYR A 10 -15.24 -3.38 7.46
CA TYR A 10 -15.84 -2.06 7.22
C TYR A 10 -17.19 -1.85 7.95
N GLY A 11 -17.80 -2.94 8.41
CA GLY A 11 -18.94 -2.97 9.33
C GLY A 11 -18.72 -2.11 10.58
N ALA A 12 -17.48 -2.05 11.06
CA ALA A 12 -17.10 -1.38 12.30
C ALA A 12 -17.03 0.16 12.21
N LEU A 13 -17.11 0.71 11.00
CA LEU A 13 -17.05 2.15 10.79
C LEU A 13 -18.45 2.76 10.92
N SER A 14 -18.54 3.90 11.63
CA SER A 14 -19.78 4.69 11.67
C SER A 14 -20.10 5.26 10.29
N THR A 15 -21.34 5.73 10.10
CA THR A 15 -21.75 6.39 8.86
C THR A 15 -20.85 7.58 8.53
N GLU A 16 -20.54 8.41 9.53
CA GLU A 16 -19.68 9.60 9.38
C GLU A 16 -18.24 9.22 8.99
N GLN A 17 -17.74 8.09 9.48
CA GLN A 17 -16.41 7.59 9.11
C GLN A 17 -16.40 7.03 7.69
N ARG A 18 -17.46 6.32 7.28
CA ARG A 18 -17.61 5.81 5.92
C ARG A 18 -17.69 6.95 4.90
N LEU A 19 -18.33 8.07 5.24
CA LEU A 19 -18.38 9.26 4.39
C LEU A 19 -17.02 9.92 4.19
N GLN A 20 -16.05 9.66 5.06
CA GLN A 20 -14.67 10.16 4.91
C GLN A 20 -13.79 9.20 4.09
N LEU A 21 -14.29 8.02 3.75
CA LEU A 21 -13.53 7.09 2.93
C LEU A 21 -13.47 7.60 1.49
N PRO A 22 -12.31 7.46 0.83
CA PRO A 22 -12.18 7.85 -0.57
C PRO A 22 -13.10 6.99 -1.46
N PRO A 23 -13.68 7.59 -2.52
CA PRO A 23 -14.73 6.96 -3.31
C PRO A 23 -14.26 5.70 -4.06
N ASN A 24 -12.96 5.58 -4.32
CA ASN A 24 -12.32 4.50 -5.07
C ASN A 24 -11.77 3.37 -4.18
N LEU A 25 -12.19 3.27 -2.91
CA LEU A 25 -11.72 2.22 -1.97
C LEU A 25 -11.90 0.78 -2.49
N GLY A 26 -12.90 0.54 -3.34
CA GLY A 26 -13.18 -0.75 -3.96
C GLY A 26 -12.33 -1.05 -5.21
N GLU A 27 -11.57 -0.09 -5.73
CA GLU A 27 -10.73 -0.28 -6.92
C GLU A 27 -9.40 -0.92 -6.55
N ILE A 28 -9.40 -2.25 -6.58
CA ILE A 28 -8.27 -3.09 -6.20
C ILE A 28 -7.72 -3.78 -7.44
N ALA A 29 -6.40 -3.81 -7.59
CA ALA A 29 -5.75 -4.59 -8.65
C ALA A 29 -6.04 -6.10 -8.45
N PRO A 30 -6.31 -6.87 -9.51
CA PRO A 30 -6.74 -8.28 -9.40
C PRO A 30 -5.84 -9.15 -8.51
N ASP A 31 -4.52 -8.94 -8.58
CA ASP A 31 -3.54 -9.79 -7.89
C ASP A 31 -3.08 -9.24 -6.53
N HIS A 32 -3.65 -8.11 -6.07
CA HIS A 32 -3.20 -7.46 -4.85
C HIS A 32 -3.36 -8.36 -3.62
N LYS A 33 -4.46 -9.14 -3.58
CA LYS A 33 -4.71 -10.11 -2.50
C LYS A 33 -3.69 -11.26 -2.50
N VAL A 34 -3.16 -11.64 -3.68
CA VAL A 34 -2.12 -12.68 -3.81
C VAL A 34 -0.82 -12.22 -3.16
N VAL A 35 -0.42 -10.96 -3.41
CA VAL A 35 0.76 -10.35 -2.78
C VAL A 35 0.59 -10.30 -1.26
N PHE A 36 -0.56 -9.84 -0.79
CA PHE A 36 -0.88 -9.79 0.64
C PHE A 36 -0.78 -11.18 1.29
N ASN A 37 -1.41 -12.20 0.70
CA ASN A 37 -1.38 -13.57 1.21
C ASN A 37 0.06 -14.14 1.27
N SER A 38 0.88 -13.81 0.28
CA SER A 38 2.28 -14.24 0.24
C SER A 38 3.09 -13.63 1.38
N LEU A 39 2.87 -12.35 1.70
CA LEU A 39 3.53 -11.65 2.82
C LEU A 39 3.09 -12.16 4.19
N MET A 40 1.88 -12.71 4.30
CA MET A 40 1.40 -13.39 5.51
C MET A 40 2.03 -14.78 5.73
N GLY A 41 3.07 -15.13 4.97
CA GLY A 41 3.77 -16.42 5.07
C GLY A 41 3.13 -17.53 4.23
N GLY A 42 2.34 -17.18 3.21
CA GLY A 42 1.70 -18.15 2.31
C GLY A 42 0.51 -18.92 2.93
N HIS A 43 0.29 -18.77 4.24
CA HIS A 43 -0.88 -19.27 4.94
C HIS A 43 -1.81 -18.10 5.28
N PRO A 44 -2.77 -17.74 4.40
CA PRO A 44 -3.73 -16.72 4.74
C PRO A 44 -4.46 -17.13 6.02
N ILE A 45 -4.64 -16.20 6.95
CA ILE A 45 -5.49 -16.43 8.11
C ILE A 45 -6.88 -16.75 7.58
N ALA A 46 -7.31 -18.00 7.71
CA ALA A 46 -8.56 -18.45 7.13
C ALA A 46 -9.76 -17.74 7.77
N GLY A 47 -10.81 -17.57 6.97
CA GLY A 47 -12.08 -17.01 7.43
C GLY A 47 -12.07 -15.49 7.62
N PRO A 48 -13.10 -14.94 8.31
CA PRO A 48 -13.38 -13.51 8.36
C PRO A 48 -12.23 -12.64 8.86
N ARG A 49 -11.36 -13.20 9.72
CA ARG A 49 -10.21 -12.48 10.26
C ARG A 49 -9.19 -12.13 9.17
N GLY A 50 -8.90 -13.03 8.23
CA GLY A 50 -7.99 -12.74 7.12
C GLY A 50 -8.56 -11.70 6.17
N ASP A 51 -9.85 -11.80 5.86
CA ASP A 51 -10.53 -10.82 5.01
C ASP A 51 -10.60 -9.42 5.65
N ASN A 52 -10.77 -9.36 6.98
CA ASN A 52 -10.73 -8.10 7.73
C ASN A 52 -9.30 -7.51 7.74
N MET A 53 -8.27 -8.33 7.93
CA MET A 53 -6.88 -7.87 7.83
C MET A 53 -6.52 -7.37 6.42
N TYR A 54 -6.99 -8.07 5.38
CA TYR A 54 -6.84 -7.60 4.01
C TYR A 54 -7.58 -6.28 3.77
N SER A 55 -8.81 -6.15 4.29
CA SER A 55 -9.57 -4.90 4.24
C SER A 55 -8.83 -3.74 4.92
N ALA A 56 -8.14 -4.02 6.02
CA ALA A 56 -7.29 -3.04 6.69
C ALA A 56 -6.06 -2.64 5.84
N GLN A 57 -5.42 -3.59 5.14
CA GLN A 57 -4.33 -3.30 4.20
C GLN A 57 -4.81 -2.35 3.09
N VAL A 58 -5.95 -2.68 2.46
CA VAL A 58 -6.57 -1.86 1.42
C VAL A 58 -6.90 -0.47 1.93
N LEU A 59 -7.45 -0.36 3.15
CA LEU A 59 -7.76 0.92 3.76
C LEU A 59 -6.49 1.75 4.02
N TRP A 60 -5.39 1.13 4.44
CA TRP A 60 -4.09 1.79 4.59
C TRP A 60 -3.58 2.34 3.26
N ASP A 61 -3.49 1.48 2.25
CA ASP A 61 -2.99 1.88 0.92
C ASP A 61 -3.80 3.03 0.33
N GLN A 62 -5.13 2.93 0.46
CA GLN A 62 -6.03 3.91 -0.07
C GLN A 62 -5.96 5.24 0.69
N GLY A 63 -5.90 5.21 2.03
CA GLY A 63 -5.77 6.42 2.83
C GLY A 63 -4.45 7.15 2.57
N MET A 64 -3.34 6.41 2.42
CA MET A 64 -2.04 6.98 2.06
C MET A 64 -2.06 7.59 0.66
N ALA A 65 -2.64 6.90 -0.33
CA ALA A 65 -2.75 7.40 -1.70
C ALA A 65 -3.62 8.66 -1.76
N ASP A 66 -4.81 8.65 -1.17
CA ASP A 66 -5.73 9.80 -1.11
C ASP A 66 -5.08 11.01 -0.43
N THR A 67 -4.35 10.80 0.67
CA THR A 67 -3.61 11.87 1.35
C THR A 67 -2.53 12.47 0.45
N ALA A 68 -1.79 11.63 -0.29
CA ALA A 68 -0.78 12.08 -1.24
C ALA A 68 -1.38 12.88 -2.41
N VAL A 69 -2.49 12.41 -3.00
CA VAL A 69 -3.20 13.11 -4.07
C VAL A 69 -3.70 14.47 -3.60
N LYS A 70 -4.42 14.51 -2.46
CA LYS A 70 -4.91 15.77 -1.88
C LYS A 70 -3.78 16.75 -1.55
N TYR A 71 -2.62 16.24 -1.15
CA TYR A 71 -1.44 17.09 -0.96
C TYR A 71 -0.94 17.68 -2.28
N LEU A 72 -0.82 16.88 -3.33
CA LEU A 72 -0.37 17.34 -4.65
C LEU A 72 -1.34 18.36 -5.28
N GLU A 73 -2.64 18.18 -5.09
CA GLU A 73 -3.68 19.09 -5.59
C GLU A 73 -3.62 20.47 -4.93
N ARG A 74 -3.39 20.51 -3.61
CA ARG A 74 -3.35 21.78 -2.84
C ARG A 74 -1.99 22.46 -2.85
N ALA A 75 -0.91 21.71 -3.06
CA ALA A 75 0.44 22.24 -3.04
C ALA A 75 0.71 23.05 -4.31
N LYS A 76 1.45 24.17 -4.17
CA LYS A 76 2.05 24.85 -5.32
C LYS A 76 3.23 24.00 -5.83
N THR A 77 2.92 23.01 -6.64
CA THR A 77 3.92 22.10 -7.22
C THR A 77 4.57 22.73 -8.46
N SER A 78 5.79 22.28 -8.75
CA SER A 78 6.50 22.57 -9.99
C SER A 78 7.00 21.25 -10.61
N PRO A 79 7.49 21.25 -11.86
CA PRO A 79 8.12 20.05 -12.43
C PRO A 79 9.32 19.51 -11.64
N LYS A 80 9.86 20.26 -10.67
CA LYS A 80 10.96 19.86 -9.78
C LYS A 80 10.47 19.36 -8.41
N THR A 81 9.18 19.42 -8.12
CA THR A 81 8.63 18.97 -6.84
C THR A 81 8.61 17.45 -6.79
N VAL A 82 9.21 16.88 -5.76
CA VAL A 82 9.21 15.43 -5.50
C VAL A 82 8.45 15.16 -4.22
N LEU A 83 7.40 14.34 -4.30
CA LEU A 83 6.72 13.77 -3.14
C LEU A 83 7.28 12.38 -2.87
N VAL A 84 7.72 12.13 -1.64
CA VAL A 84 8.18 10.81 -1.21
C VAL A 84 7.20 10.24 -0.20
N VAL A 85 6.69 9.05 -0.47
CA VAL A 85 5.86 8.28 0.47
C VAL A 85 6.70 7.14 1.02
N ILE A 86 6.90 7.11 2.34
CA ILE A 86 7.64 6.05 3.02
C ILE A 86 6.62 5.12 3.70
N ALA A 87 6.64 3.85 3.32
CA ALA A 87 5.74 2.83 3.85
C ALA A 87 6.46 1.47 3.92
N GLY A 88 5.85 0.51 4.61
CA GLY A 88 6.31 -0.88 4.59
C GLY A 88 6.25 -1.45 3.16
N SER A 89 7.18 -2.35 2.83
CA SER A 89 7.32 -2.90 1.47
C SER A 89 6.01 -3.50 0.92
N GLY A 90 5.21 -4.14 1.78
CA GLY A 90 3.90 -4.70 1.39
C GLY A 90 2.88 -3.69 0.85
N HIS A 91 3.09 -2.39 1.08
CA HIS A 91 2.26 -1.29 0.55
C HIS A 91 2.79 -0.72 -0.78
N VAL A 92 3.94 -1.22 -1.26
CA VAL A 92 4.67 -0.67 -2.42
C VAL A 92 4.94 -1.74 -3.49
N MET A 93 5.12 -2.99 -3.07
CA MET A 93 5.51 -4.10 -3.95
C MET A 93 4.57 -4.28 -5.15
N TYR A 94 5.15 -4.63 -6.30
CA TYR A 94 4.44 -4.93 -7.55
C TYR A 94 3.63 -3.79 -8.14
N GLY A 95 3.78 -2.58 -7.61
CA GLY A 95 3.06 -1.41 -8.07
C GLY A 95 1.55 -1.41 -7.76
N GLN A 96 1.08 -2.33 -6.91
CA GLN A 96 -0.36 -2.57 -6.70
C GLN A 96 -0.91 -1.88 -5.44
N GLY A 97 -0.03 -1.43 -4.53
CA GLY A 97 -0.38 -0.79 -3.26
C GLY A 97 -0.71 0.70 -3.41
N ILE A 98 0.10 1.56 -2.79
CA ILE A 98 -0.11 3.02 -2.77
C ILE A 98 0.07 3.63 -4.17
N ASN A 99 1.18 3.33 -4.85
CA ASN A 99 1.51 3.94 -6.15
C ASN A 99 0.46 3.63 -7.21
N GLY A 100 -0.02 2.38 -7.28
CA GLY A 100 -1.08 2.01 -8.22
C GLY A 100 -2.40 2.73 -7.95
N ARG A 101 -2.69 3.08 -6.70
CA ARG A 101 -3.88 3.87 -6.31
C ARG A 101 -3.75 5.35 -6.63
N ILE A 102 -2.54 5.91 -6.55
CA ILE A 102 -2.24 7.27 -7.02
C ILE A 102 -2.40 7.32 -8.54
N GLU A 103 -1.88 6.33 -9.26
CA GLU A 103 -1.99 6.24 -10.72
C GLU A 103 -3.45 6.10 -11.19
N ARG A 104 -4.27 5.27 -10.51
CA ARG A 104 -5.71 5.16 -10.82
C ARG A 104 -6.47 6.47 -10.61
N GLN A 105 -6.02 7.30 -9.66
CA GLN A 105 -6.55 8.65 -9.44
C GLN A 105 -6.00 9.69 -10.44
N LYS A 106 -5.18 9.27 -11.42
CA LYS A 106 -4.56 10.14 -12.44
C LYS A 106 -3.71 11.27 -11.85
N ALA A 107 -3.18 11.07 -10.64
CA ALA A 107 -2.33 12.05 -9.95
C ALA A 107 -0.83 11.93 -10.34
N GLY A 108 -0.54 11.26 -11.46
CA GLY A 108 0.81 11.05 -11.98
C GLY A 108 1.33 9.62 -11.77
N LYS A 109 2.44 9.32 -12.45
CA LYS A 109 3.21 8.08 -12.26
C LYS A 109 4.36 8.34 -11.31
N GLY A 110 4.55 7.43 -10.37
CA GLY A 110 5.68 7.44 -9.44
C GLY A 110 6.67 6.34 -9.76
N ILE A 111 7.86 6.41 -9.18
CA ILE A 111 8.79 5.29 -9.10
C ILE A 111 8.66 4.60 -7.75
N THR A 112 8.81 3.29 -7.73
CA THR A 112 8.78 2.46 -6.54
C THR A 112 10.20 1.99 -6.19
N LEU A 113 10.56 2.15 -4.91
CA LEU A 113 11.82 1.65 -4.35
C LEU A 113 11.49 0.66 -3.24
N VAL A 114 11.85 -0.60 -3.43
CA VAL A 114 11.69 -1.64 -2.40
C VAL A 114 13.03 -1.88 -1.71
N MET A 115 13.05 -1.69 -0.38
CA MET A 115 14.22 -1.91 0.44
C MET A 115 14.18 -3.28 1.09
N ILE A 116 15.26 -4.06 0.95
CA ILE A 116 15.38 -5.40 1.53
C ILE A 116 16.69 -5.49 2.33
N PRO A 117 16.66 -5.88 3.61
CA PRO A 117 17.87 -6.18 4.36
C PRO A 117 18.42 -7.57 3.97
N SER A 118 19.69 -7.65 3.58
CA SER A 118 20.38 -8.92 3.31
C SER A 118 21.90 -8.77 3.42
N ASP A 119 22.56 -9.80 3.94
CA ASP A 119 24.01 -9.93 3.99
C ASP A 119 24.58 -10.56 2.70
N LYS A 120 23.72 -11.10 1.84
CA LYS A 120 24.07 -11.81 0.60
C LYS A 120 23.29 -11.23 -0.60
N PRO A 121 23.80 -11.42 -1.83
CA PRO A 121 23.00 -11.15 -3.03
C PRO A 121 21.67 -11.90 -2.99
N LEU A 122 20.61 -11.23 -3.42
CA LEU A 122 19.26 -11.79 -3.47
C LEU A 122 18.75 -11.83 -4.91
N THR A 123 18.11 -12.94 -5.27
CA THR A 123 17.25 -12.99 -6.45
C THR A 123 15.87 -12.49 -6.05
N VAL A 124 15.37 -11.49 -6.78
CA VAL A 124 14.05 -10.90 -6.58
C VAL A 124 13.23 -10.99 -7.86
N SER A 125 11.91 -10.97 -7.74
CA SER A 125 11.04 -10.85 -8.90
C SER A 125 11.32 -9.55 -9.64
N LYS A 126 11.39 -9.60 -10.98
CA LYS A 126 11.59 -8.42 -11.84
C LYS A 126 10.53 -7.35 -11.60
N GLY A 127 9.32 -7.74 -11.19
CA GLY A 127 8.22 -6.83 -10.92
C GLY A 127 8.16 -6.32 -9.48
N LEU A 128 9.12 -6.65 -8.60
CA LEU A 128 9.02 -6.33 -7.17
C LEU A 128 8.87 -4.81 -6.92
N GLY A 129 9.59 -4.00 -7.69
CA GLY A 129 9.51 -2.54 -7.75
C GLY A 129 10.37 -2.05 -8.93
N ASP A 130 10.31 -0.75 -9.26
CA ASP A 130 11.16 -0.16 -10.32
C ASP A 130 12.64 -0.25 -9.94
N PHE A 131 12.92 -0.06 -8.65
CA PHE A 131 14.23 -0.26 -8.06
C PHE A 131 14.13 -1.12 -6.81
N VAL A 132 15.16 -1.94 -6.59
CA VAL A 132 15.35 -2.71 -5.37
C VAL A 132 16.67 -2.32 -4.76
N TYR A 133 16.64 -1.88 -3.51
CA TYR A 133 17.84 -1.54 -2.76
C TYR A 133 18.08 -2.59 -1.67
N VAL A 134 19.24 -3.24 -1.75
CA VAL A 134 19.68 -4.21 -0.74
C VAL A 134 20.65 -3.53 0.21
N SER A 135 20.30 -3.53 1.49
CA SER A 135 21.14 -2.97 2.56
C SER A 135 21.60 -4.06 3.50
N LYS A 136 22.77 -3.89 4.12
CA LYS A 136 23.19 -4.78 5.21
C LYS A 136 22.20 -4.65 6.36
N PRO A 137 21.74 -5.76 6.96
CA PRO A 137 20.88 -5.70 8.13
C PRO A 137 21.56 -4.87 9.23
N THR A 138 20.84 -3.92 9.82
CA THR A 138 21.31 -3.27 11.04
C THR A 138 21.23 -4.28 12.18
N LYS A 139 22.28 -4.38 13.00
CA LYS A 139 22.20 -5.14 14.25
C LYS A 139 21.08 -4.50 15.09
N ALA A 140 20.11 -5.32 15.50
CA ALA A 140 19.07 -4.93 16.44
C ALA A 140 19.67 -4.70 17.83
#